data_AF-A0A923VLG8-F1
#
_entry.id   AF-A0A923VLG8-F1
#
_cell.length_a   1.000
_cell.length_b   1.000
_cell.length_c   1.000
_cell.angle_alpha   90.00
_cell.angle_beta   90.00
_cell.angle_gamma   90.00
#
_symmetry.space_group_name_H-M   'P 1'
#
loop_
_entity.id
_entity.type
_entity.pdbx_description
1 polymer ?
#
loop_
_entity_poly.entity_id
_entity_poly.type
_entity_poly.pdbx_seq_one_letter_code
_entity_poly.pdbx_strand_id
1 'polypeptide(L)'
;KRAGHSPDKLKVGLHSIGYVSETAQQAADEFYPGYAETFTKIGKERGWPPVTRQHFDSQIGKTGALLVGGPEDIAEKILRHSESLGGISRVTFQMDNAALSHEQLMRSIEIIGEKVKGLVNG
;
A
#
# COMPACT_ATOMS: atom_id res chain seq x y z
N LYS A 1 -8.46 -28.99 11.04
CA LYS A 1 -7.48 -29.46 10.03
C LYS A 1 -8.16 -30.51 9.15
N ARG A 2 -8.48 -30.23 7.87
CA ARG A 2 -9.22 -31.17 6.99
C ARG A 2 -8.38 -31.77 5.85
N ALA A 3 -7.31 -31.11 5.41
CA ALA A 3 -6.47 -31.55 4.28
C ALA A 3 -5.03 -31.98 4.67
N GLY A 4 -4.70 -32.09 5.97
CA GLY A 4 -3.40 -32.62 6.43
C GLY A 4 -2.18 -31.68 6.34
N HIS A 5 -2.32 -30.44 5.84
CA HIS A 5 -1.22 -29.47 5.80
C HIS A 5 -0.97 -28.81 7.18
N SER A 6 0.29 -28.74 7.62
CA SER A 6 0.65 -27.99 8.84
C SER A 6 0.54 -26.48 8.61
N PRO A 7 -0.07 -25.71 9.52
CA PRO A 7 -0.11 -24.25 9.44
C PRO A 7 1.28 -23.61 9.25
N ASP A 8 2.32 -24.15 9.89
CA ASP A 8 3.69 -23.59 9.84
C ASP A 8 4.35 -23.67 8.44
N LYS A 9 3.80 -24.50 7.55
CA LYS A 9 4.25 -24.62 6.16
C LYS A 9 3.53 -23.67 5.21
N LEU A 10 2.45 -23.03 5.66
CA LEU A 10 1.68 -22.10 4.84
C LEU A 10 2.39 -20.74 4.81
N LYS A 11 2.38 -20.09 3.66
CA LYS A 11 2.93 -18.75 3.46
C LYS A 11 1.81 -17.83 2.99
N VAL A 12 1.63 -16.72 3.71
CA VAL A 12 0.64 -15.69 3.39
C VAL A 12 1.38 -14.49 2.81
N GLY A 13 0.98 -14.06 1.62
CA GLY A 13 1.47 -12.82 1.00
C GLY A 13 0.37 -11.75 1.02
N LEU A 14 0.76 -10.52 1.29
CA LEU A 14 -0.09 -9.34 1.16
C LEU A 14 0.34 -8.56 -0.09
N HIS A 15 -0.60 -8.32 -1.00
CA HIS A 15 -0.40 -7.41 -2.13
C HIS A 15 -1.27 -6.18 -1.95
N SER A 16 -0.70 -5.00 -2.16
CA SER A 16 -1.43 -3.74 -2.08
C SER A 16 -0.98 -2.77 -3.14
N ILE A 17 -1.89 -1.91 -3.57
CA ILE A 17 -1.51 -0.63 -4.15
C ILE A 17 -0.85 0.19 -3.04
N GLY A 18 0.27 0.84 -3.33
CA GLY A 18 0.94 1.65 -2.33
C GLY A 18 2.11 2.46 -2.84
N TYR A 19 2.50 3.46 -2.07
CA TYR A 19 3.55 4.42 -2.40
C TYR A 19 4.07 5.05 -1.12
N VAL A 20 5.38 5.05 -0.91
CA VAL A 20 6.00 5.62 0.30
C VAL A 20 6.80 6.85 -0.09
N SER A 21 6.58 7.95 0.62
CA SER A 21 7.35 9.19 0.48
C SER A 21 7.90 9.61 1.85
N GLU A 22 8.60 10.74 1.94
CA GLU A 22 9.21 11.17 3.21
C GLU A 22 8.17 11.48 4.29
N THR A 23 6.97 11.90 3.88
CA THR A 23 5.84 12.18 4.79
C THR A 23 4.54 11.64 4.21
N ALA A 24 3.55 11.36 5.08
CA ALA A 24 2.22 10.95 4.66
C ALA A 24 1.54 11.97 3.74
N GLN A 25 1.70 13.27 4.04
CA GLN A 25 1.11 14.33 3.23
C GLN A 25 1.71 14.35 1.82
N GLN A 26 3.04 14.27 1.71
CA GLN A 26 3.71 14.22 0.42
C GLN A 26 3.29 12.98 -0.38
N ALA A 27 3.24 11.81 0.26
CA ALA A 27 2.80 10.58 -0.39
C ALA A 27 1.36 10.70 -0.93
N ALA A 28 0.46 11.30 -0.14
CA ALA A 28 -0.93 11.51 -0.55
C ALA A 28 -1.03 12.47 -1.75
N ASP A 29 -0.30 13.58 -1.72
CA ASP A 29 -0.39 14.61 -2.77
C ASP A 29 0.27 14.18 -4.08
N GLU A 30 1.36 13.41 -4.02
CA GLU A 30 2.02 12.83 -5.20
C GLU A 30 1.20 11.69 -5.83
N PHE A 31 0.58 10.84 -5.00
CA PHE A 31 -0.11 9.66 -5.49
C PHE A 31 -1.55 9.94 -5.96
N TYR A 32 -2.25 10.90 -5.33
CA TYR A 32 -3.67 11.14 -5.58
C TYR A 32 -4.01 11.45 -7.06
N PRO A 33 -3.30 12.34 -7.78
CA PRO A 33 -3.70 12.72 -9.15
C PRO A 33 -3.79 11.53 -10.10
N GLY A 34 -2.74 10.70 -10.15
CA GLY A 34 -2.68 9.52 -11.01
C GLY A 34 -3.63 8.41 -10.55
N TYR A 35 -3.82 8.25 -9.23
CA TYR A 35 -4.82 7.32 -8.69
C TYR A 35 -6.23 7.73 -9.09
N ALA A 36 -6.60 9.01 -8.88
CA ALA A 36 -7.93 9.52 -9.17
C ALA A 36 -8.27 9.41 -10.66
N GLU A 37 -7.34 9.75 -11.56
CA GLU A 37 -7.51 9.58 -13.00
C GLU A 37 -7.76 8.11 -13.37
N THR A 38 -6.84 7.24 -12.95
CA THR A 38 -6.86 5.81 -13.32
C THR A 38 -8.11 5.11 -12.79
N PHE A 39 -8.40 5.27 -11.50
CA PHE A 39 -9.54 4.59 -10.86
C PHE A 39 -10.89 5.19 -11.25
N THR A 40 -10.96 6.48 -11.59
CA THR A 40 -12.17 7.07 -12.19
C THR A 40 -12.42 6.50 -13.58
N LYS A 41 -11.38 6.38 -14.41
CA LYS A 41 -11.50 5.77 -15.75
C LYS A 41 -11.97 4.32 -15.67
N ILE A 42 -11.34 3.52 -14.82
CA ILE A 42 -11.74 2.11 -14.58
C ILE A 42 -13.17 2.05 -14.02
N GLY A 43 -13.54 2.97 -13.14
CA GLY A 43 -14.88 3.02 -12.55
C GLY A 43 -16.01 3.23 -13.54
N LYS A 44 -15.78 4.02 -14.59
CA LYS A 44 -16.74 4.16 -15.70
C LYS A 44 -17.07 2.84 -16.38
N GLU A 45 -16.11 1.92 -16.44
CA GLU A 45 -16.27 0.59 -17.05
C GLU A 45 -16.83 -0.44 -16.06
N ARG A 46 -16.52 -0.31 -14.77
CA ARG A 46 -16.78 -1.33 -13.73
C ARG A 46 -17.89 -0.96 -12.74
N GLY A 47 -18.51 0.22 -12.88
CA GLY A 47 -19.76 0.58 -12.21
C GLY A 47 -19.62 1.30 -10.85
N TRP A 48 -18.47 1.90 -10.53
CA TRP A 48 -18.31 2.72 -9.33
C TRP A 48 -18.16 4.21 -9.67
N PRO A 49 -18.53 5.12 -8.75
CA PRO A 49 -18.44 6.56 -8.98
C PRO A 49 -16.98 7.04 -9.14
N PRO A 50 -16.77 8.23 -9.73
CA PRO A 50 -15.45 8.87 -9.77
C PRO A 50 -14.81 8.96 -8.39
N VAL A 51 -13.49 8.80 -8.36
CA VAL A 51 -12.72 8.92 -7.11
C VAL A 51 -12.75 10.37 -6.65
N THR A 52 -13.05 10.58 -5.37
CA THR A 52 -12.92 11.87 -4.68
C THR A 52 -11.72 11.87 -3.75
N ARG A 53 -11.19 13.06 -3.43
CA ARG A 53 -10.08 13.20 -2.48
C ARG A 53 -10.44 12.62 -1.12
N GLN A 54 -11.63 12.92 -0.62
CA GLN A 54 -12.12 12.36 0.65
C GLN A 54 -12.17 10.82 0.65
N HIS A 55 -12.62 10.22 -0.46
CA HIS A 55 -12.66 8.75 -0.55
C HIS A 55 -11.24 8.18 -0.58
N PHE A 56 -10.33 8.77 -1.36
CA PHE A 56 -8.92 8.38 -1.35
C PHE A 56 -8.27 8.51 0.03
N ASP A 57 -8.48 9.64 0.72
CA ASP A 57 -7.95 9.87 2.07
C ASP A 57 -8.43 8.80 3.06
N SER A 58 -9.69 8.33 2.91
CA SER A 58 -10.23 7.22 3.70
C SER A 58 -9.52 5.88 3.42
N GLN A 59 -9.04 5.68 2.19
CA GLN A 59 -8.35 4.46 1.76
C GLN A 59 -6.88 4.44 2.19
N ILE A 60 -6.22 5.59 2.26
CA ILE A 60 -4.82 5.67 2.73
C ILE A 60 -4.73 5.73 4.26
N GLY A 61 -5.81 6.15 4.94
CA GLY A 61 -5.88 6.23 6.40
C GLY A 61 -5.63 4.89 7.13
N LYS A 62 -5.56 4.96 8.47
CA LYS A 62 -5.12 3.85 9.35
C LYS A 62 -5.75 2.48 9.02
N THR A 63 -7.04 2.44 8.72
CA THR A 63 -7.81 1.22 8.45
C THR A 63 -8.16 1.01 6.98
N GLY A 64 -7.80 1.93 6.09
CA GLY A 64 -8.07 1.82 4.66
C GLY A 64 -7.19 0.78 3.95
N ALA A 65 -7.49 0.47 2.69
CA ALA A 65 -6.82 -0.61 1.97
C ALA A 65 -5.43 -0.24 1.40
N LEU A 66 -5.17 1.04 1.11
CA LEU A 66 -3.97 1.45 0.38
C LEU A 66 -2.77 1.64 1.32
N LEU A 67 -1.60 1.20 0.89
CA LEU A 67 -0.33 1.43 1.58
C LEU A 67 0.36 2.69 1.03
N VAL A 68 -0.29 3.84 1.18
CA VAL A 68 0.26 5.15 0.76
C VAL A 68 0.50 6.02 2.00
N GLY A 69 1.72 6.45 2.25
CA GLY A 69 2.06 7.18 3.48
C GLY A 69 3.55 7.42 3.71
N GLY A 70 3.91 7.88 4.91
CA GLY A 70 5.29 7.94 5.37
C GLY A 70 5.81 6.56 5.82
N PRO A 71 7.12 6.42 6.06
CA PRO A 71 7.70 5.12 6.38
C PRO A 71 7.16 4.51 7.67
N GLU A 72 6.95 5.31 8.72
CA GLU A 72 6.38 4.88 9.99
C GLU A 72 4.92 4.45 9.85
N ASP A 73 4.10 5.23 9.13
CA ASP A 73 2.69 4.91 8.90
C ASP A 73 2.53 3.57 8.17
N ILE A 74 3.37 3.34 7.16
CA ILE A 74 3.33 2.12 6.35
C ILE A 74 3.85 0.93 7.14
N ALA A 75 4.90 1.09 7.95
CA ALA A 75 5.37 0.03 8.83
C ALA A 75 4.29 -0.36 9.85
N GLU A 76 3.67 0.60 10.55
CA GLU A 76 2.58 0.33 11.50
C GLU A 76 1.42 -0.41 10.82
N LYS A 77 1.03 0.04 9.62
CA LYS A 77 -0.07 -0.56 8.87
C LYS A 77 0.25 -1.99 8.40
N ILE A 78 1.47 -2.26 7.94
CA ILE A 78 1.94 -3.61 7.58
C ILE A 78 1.92 -4.53 8.81
N LEU A 79 2.44 -4.09 9.95
CA LEU A 79 2.48 -4.89 11.17
C LEU A 79 1.06 -5.21 11.65
N ARG A 80 0.15 -4.23 11.63
CA ARG A 80 -1.27 -4.45 11.96
C ARG A 80 -1.93 -5.48 11.03
N HIS A 81 -1.64 -5.43 9.74
CA HIS A 81 -2.13 -6.44 8.79
C HIS A 81 -1.53 -7.82 9.05
N SER A 82 -0.24 -7.89 9.36
CA SER A 82 0.44 -9.12 9.76
C SER A 82 -0.24 -9.74 10.98
N GLU A 83 -0.44 -8.97 12.04
CA GLU A 83 -1.12 -9.41 13.27
C GLU A 83 -2.53 -9.93 12.98
N SER A 84 -3.32 -9.17 12.22
CA SER A 84 -4.70 -9.54 11.89
C SER A 84 -4.81 -10.84 11.08
N LEU A 85 -3.76 -11.19 10.32
CA LEU A 85 -3.71 -12.39 9.49
C LEU A 85 -3.00 -13.57 10.17
N GLY A 86 -2.52 -13.41 11.42
CA GLY A 86 -1.74 -14.42 12.12
C GLY A 86 -0.30 -14.57 11.59
N GLY A 87 0.22 -13.53 10.95
CA GLY A 87 1.54 -13.46 10.34
C GLY A 87 1.50 -13.47 8.81
N ILE A 88 2.29 -12.59 8.19
CA ILE A 88 2.55 -12.60 6.75
C ILE A 88 4.02 -12.88 6.45
N SER A 89 4.28 -13.49 5.29
CA SER A 89 5.61 -13.88 4.82
C SER A 89 6.15 -12.95 3.72
N ARG A 90 5.29 -12.09 3.14
CA ARG A 90 5.65 -11.19 2.05
C ARG A 90 4.67 -10.04 1.95
N VAL A 91 5.19 -8.84 1.69
CA VAL A 91 4.41 -7.70 1.22
C VAL A 91 4.89 -7.32 -0.17
N THR A 92 3.98 -7.04 -1.10
CA THR A 92 4.30 -6.49 -2.43
C THR A 92 3.46 -5.25 -2.69
N PHE A 93 4.09 -4.27 -3.35
CA PHE A 93 3.47 -3.01 -3.72
C PHE A 93 3.23 -2.94 -5.22
N GLN A 94 2.05 -2.48 -5.63
CA GLN A 94 1.81 -1.93 -6.97
C GLN A 94 1.91 -0.41 -6.84
N MET A 95 3.06 0.14 -7.26
CA MET A 95 3.44 1.54 -7.01
C MET A 95 3.21 2.46 -8.19
N ASP A 96 3.25 1.91 -9.40
CA ASP A 96 3.15 2.68 -10.62
C ASP A 96 1.75 3.30 -10.74
N ASN A 97 1.72 4.61 -10.90
CA ASN A 97 0.54 5.33 -11.33
C ASN A 97 0.93 6.30 -12.47
N ALA A 98 -0.05 6.74 -13.26
CA ALA A 98 0.20 7.53 -14.46
C ALA A 98 0.87 8.91 -14.22
N ALA A 99 0.84 9.43 -12.99
CA ALA A 99 1.33 10.76 -12.63
C ALA A 99 2.68 10.76 -11.91
N LEU A 100 3.18 9.61 -11.44
CA LEU A 100 4.48 9.53 -10.75
C LEU A 100 5.64 9.55 -11.75
N SER A 101 6.67 10.32 -11.44
CA SER A 101 7.92 10.31 -12.18
C SER A 101 8.76 9.08 -11.85
N HIS A 102 9.70 8.74 -12.74
CA HIS A 102 10.67 7.67 -12.46
C HIS A 102 11.50 7.97 -11.20
N GLU A 103 11.91 9.22 -11.00
CA GLU A 103 12.66 9.65 -9.82
C GLU A 103 11.88 9.43 -8.52
N GLN A 104 10.59 9.76 -8.52
CA GLN A 104 9.69 9.51 -7.38
C GLN A 104 9.57 8.02 -7.07
N LEU A 105 9.42 7.18 -8.10
CA LEU A 105 9.37 5.72 -7.92
C LEU A 105 10.68 5.18 -7.36
N MET A 106 11.83 5.62 -7.88
CA MET A 106 13.14 5.20 -7.37
C MET A 106 13.34 5.64 -5.93
N ARG A 107 12.98 6.89 -5.59
CA ARG A 107 13.05 7.38 -4.21
C ARG A 107 12.15 6.58 -3.27
N SER A 108 10.95 6.23 -3.71
CA SER A 108 10.04 5.39 -2.93
C SER A 108 10.63 3.99 -2.67
N ILE A 109 11.27 3.38 -3.68
CA ILE A 109 11.97 2.09 -3.52
C ILE A 109 13.09 2.19 -2.47
N GLU A 110 13.90 3.26 -2.51
CA GLU A 110 14.95 3.50 -1.51
C GLU A 110 14.37 3.61 -0.09
N ILE A 111 13.33 4.44 0.10
CA ILE A 111 12.67 4.62 1.39
C ILE A 111 12.11 3.28 1.92
N ILE A 112 11.50 2.47 1.05
CA ILE A 112 11.00 1.14 1.43
C ILE A 112 12.17 0.24 1.89
N GLY A 113 13.26 0.22 1.13
CA GLY A 113 14.43 -0.64 1.40
C GLY A 113 15.22 -0.25 2.64
N GLU A 114 15.37 1.06 2.89
CA GLU A 114 16.20 1.60 3.97
C GLU A 114 15.43 1.85 5.26
N LYS A 115 14.20 2.36 5.18
CA LYS A 115 13.41 2.75 6.35
C LYS A 115 12.35 1.70 6.68
N VAL A 116 11.39 1.47 5.78
CA VAL A 116 10.21 0.60 6.06
C VAL A 116 10.64 -0.82 6.41
N LYS A 117 11.57 -1.40 5.64
CA LYS A 117 12.10 -2.74 5.91
C LYS A 117 12.72 -2.85 7.31
N GLY A 118 13.41 -1.83 7.78
CA GLY A 118 13.99 -1.81 9.13
C GLY A 118 12.91 -1.79 10.21
N LEU A 119 11.89 -0.94 10.03
CA LEU A 119 10.79 -0.78 10.98
C LEU A 119 9.87 -2.02 11.07
N VAL A 120 9.74 -2.80 10.00
CA VAL A 120 8.90 -4.02 9.99
C VAL A 120 9.64 -5.24 10.54
N ASN A 121 10.97 -5.31 10.39
CA ASN A 121 11.78 -6.47 10.79
C ASN A 121 12.51 -6.29 12.14
N GLY A 122 12.48 -5.10 12.72
CA GLY A 122 13.01 -4.82 14.06
C GLY A 122 12.08 -5.35 15.14
#